data_AF-A0A2H4T0Z7-F1
#
_entry.id   AF-A0A2H4T0Z7-F1
#
_cell.length_a   1.000
_cell.length_b   1.000
_cell.length_c   1.000
_cell.angle_alpha   90.00
_cell.angle_beta   90.00
_cell.angle_gamma   90.00
#
_symmetry.space_group_name_H-M   'P 1'
#
loop_
_entity.id
_entity.type
_entity.pdbx_description
1 polymer ?
#
loop_
_entity_poly.entity_id
_entity_poly.type
_entity_poly.pdbx_seq_one_letter_code
_entity_poly.pdbx_strand_id
1 'polypeptide(L)'
;PLGGLEFAIVRIIETLAAEGVGIFSFGASFGVKAGESPNSSPEVENGLSELRSVGIFDEGNFQFKNKFRPTNSTIYLCQPDDERRSAVADVILMIASPDLDTTAPEALDDLPATSNSNSNSKSDSKAPVRTAAPEPAAAPAPERPVPAGAAAPQPAGSDSAHGHNPITLPTSAVRFDLITDSWAELATPAVTERMARLTEAAAGVELGAEGLPRVPWLDFECVVPTPSGRTAEALLCRSWPGIRQAVVHNGLFPTLLMSLADNGFEPVALSDCRPVTRTGPFRDVDVTALQRILAERPGGVSMICLELSDNAQGGYPISLANLREVRRIAVAAGIPLVLDATRALENAAFVVEHEEGQQGRSIWKVTADLLATAD
;
A
#
# COMPACT_ATOMS: atom_id res chain seq x y z
N PRO A 1 10.15 -4.76 14.32
CA PRO A 1 8.86 -5.23 13.76
C PRO A 1 8.65 -6.74 13.95
N LEU A 2 7.53 -7.16 14.54
CA LEU A 2 6.99 -8.52 14.40
C LEU A 2 6.10 -8.57 13.14
N GLY A 3 6.71 -8.21 12.00
CA GLY A 3 6.01 -7.88 10.76
C GLY A 3 6.96 -7.50 9.61
N GLY A 4 8.21 -7.99 9.66
CA GLY A 4 9.10 -7.97 8.50
C GLY A 4 8.81 -9.13 7.56
N LEU A 5 9.52 -9.21 6.44
CA LEU A 5 9.48 -10.35 5.52
C LEU A 5 9.80 -11.67 6.26
N GLU A 6 10.64 -11.64 7.30
CA GLU A 6 10.94 -12.76 8.18
C GLU A 6 9.68 -13.29 8.88
N PHE A 7 8.81 -12.40 9.36
CA PHE A 7 7.57 -12.79 10.02
C PHE A 7 6.59 -13.39 9.01
N ALA A 8 6.44 -12.75 7.84
CA ALA A 8 5.60 -13.29 6.76
C ALA A 8 6.05 -14.71 6.34
N ILE A 9 7.36 -14.92 6.15
CA ILE A 9 7.93 -16.25 5.83
C ILE A 9 7.65 -17.25 6.95
N VAL A 10 7.88 -16.91 8.22
CA VAL A 10 7.59 -17.82 9.35
C VAL A 10 6.10 -18.18 9.42
N ARG A 11 5.19 -17.21 9.24
CA ARG A 11 3.74 -17.48 9.21
C ARG A 11 3.33 -18.38 8.04
N ILE A 12 3.95 -18.23 6.86
CA ILE A 12 3.73 -19.12 5.70
C ILE A 12 4.17 -20.55 6.03
N ILE A 13 5.37 -20.72 6.62
CA ILE A 13 5.89 -22.04 7.01
C ILE A 13 5.00 -22.70 8.07
N GLU A 14 4.55 -21.95 9.08
CA GLU A 14 3.64 -22.46 10.12
C GLU A 14 2.29 -22.93 9.55
N THR A 15 1.69 -22.16 8.62
CA THR A 15 0.44 -22.56 7.96
C THR A 15 0.63 -23.81 7.10
N LEU A 16 1.66 -23.85 6.24
CA LEU A 16 1.93 -24.99 5.37
C LEU A 16 2.28 -26.26 6.17
N ALA A 17 2.98 -26.13 7.30
CA ALA A 17 3.23 -27.24 8.20
C ALA A 17 1.94 -27.78 8.86
N ALA A 18 1.00 -26.90 9.21
CA ALA A 18 -0.32 -27.30 9.72
C ALA A 18 -1.19 -27.97 8.63
N GLU A 19 -0.99 -27.62 7.35
CA GLU A 19 -1.58 -28.28 6.18
C GLU A 19 -0.87 -29.60 5.80
N GLY A 20 0.19 -29.99 6.52
CA GLY A 20 0.92 -31.26 6.35
C GLY A 20 2.09 -31.21 5.36
N VAL A 21 2.51 -30.03 4.90
CA VAL A 21 3.63 -29.86 3.98
C VAL A 21 4.97 -30.03 4.71
N GLY A 22 5.60 -31.20 4.54
CA GLY A 22 6.86 -31.56 5.22
C GLY A 22 8.15 -30.99 4.62
N ILE A 23 8.10 -30.37 3.43
CA ILE A 23 9.27 -29.76 2.76
C ILE A 23 8.86 -28.42 2.15
N PHE A 24 9.62 -27.37 2.43
CA PHE A 24 9.47 -26.05 1.82
C PHE A 24 10.77 -25.63 1.13
N SER A 25 10.67 -25.00 -0.04
CA SER A 25 11.83 -24.54 -0.82
C SER A 25 11.87 -23.01 -0.88
N PHE A 26 13.01 -22.43 -0.50
CA PHE A 26 13.28 -21.00 -0.70
C PHE A 26 13.85 -20.69 -2.10
N GLY A 27 13.77 -21.65 -3.04
CA GLY A 27 14.36 -21.58 -4.37
C GLY A 27 15.90 -21.64 -4.35
N ALA A 28 16.50 -21.95 -5.49
CA ALA A 28 17.96 -21.95 -5.65
C ALA A 28 18.58 -20.57 -5.39
N SER A 29 19.86 -20.54 -5.03
CA SER A 29 20.68 -19.32 -4.99
C SER A 29 21.87 -19.52 -5.93
N PHE A 30 22.03 -18.63 -6.90
CA PHE A 30 23.02 -18.75 -7.96
C PHE A 30 24.34 -18.03 -7.61
N GLY A 31 25.42 -18.42 -8.27
CA GLY A 31 26.72 -17.76 -8.17
C GLY A 31 27.60 -18.13 -6.96
N VAL A 32 27.01 -18.45 -5.81
CA VAL A 32 27.75 -18.82 -4.59
C VAL A 32 28.46 -20.17 -4.74
N LYS A 33 29.76 -20.22 -4.45
CA LYS A 33 30.57 -21.44 -4.50
C LYS A 33 30.38 -22.27 -3.22
N ALA A 34 29.43 -23.20 -3.24
CA ALA A 34 29.11 -24.07 -2.10
C ALA A 34 30.11 -25.21 -1.85
N GLY A 35 31.04 -25.46 -2.79
CA GLY A 35 32.03 -26.53 -2.72
C GLY A 35 32.89 -26.60 -3.97
N GLU A 36 33.61 -27.70 -4.17
CA GLU A 36 34.38 -27.98 -5.39
C GLU A 36 33.95 -29.33 -5.99
N SER A 37 33.92 -29.42 -7.33
CA SER A 37 33.68 -30.68 -8.04
C SER A 37 34.98 -31.20 -8.64
N PRO A 38 35.30 -32.51 -8.51
CA PRO A 38 36.47 -33.10 -9.19
C PRO A 38 36.30 -33.15 -10.72
N ASN A 39 35.08 -32.96 -11.22
CA ASN A 39 34.71 -32.99 -12.64
C ASN A 39 34.18 -31.61 -13.10
N SER A 40 34.72 -30.51 -12.56
CA SER A 40 34.29 -29.16 -12.95
C SER A 40 34.77 -28.81 -14.38
N SER A 41 33.95 -28.05 -15.12
CA SER A 41 34.40 -27.43 -16.37
C SER A 41 35.21 -26.17 -16.03
N PRO A 42 36.50 -26.07 -16.41
CA PRO A 42 37.34 -24.92 -16.06
C PRO A 42 36.83 -23.60 -16.65
N GLU A 43 36.18 -23.67 -17.81
CA GLU A 43 35.53 -22.55 -18.50
C GLU A 43 34.34 -22.01 -17.70
N VAL A 44 33.55 -22.90 -17.11
CA VAL A 44 32.39 -22.54 -16.28
C VAL A 44 32.83 -21.96 -14.94
N GLU A 45 33.83 -22.57 -14.28
CA GLU A 45 34.41 -22.03 -13.04
C GLU A 45 35.04 -20.65 -13.26
N ASN A 46 35.77 -20.44 -14.36
CA ASN A 46 36.34 -19.14 -14.69
C ASN A 46 35.26 -18.06 -14.90
N GLY A 47 34.24 -18.33 -15.72
CA GLY A 47 33.15 -17.38 -15.95
C GLY A 47 32.35 -17.05 -14.67
N LEU A 48 32.06 -18.06 -13.83
CA LEU A 48 31.43 -17.82 -12.52
C LEU A 48 32.36 -17.07 -11.55
N SER A 49 33.67 -17.25 -11.64
CA SER A 49 34.66 -16.50 -10.86
C SER A 49 34.73 -15.04 -11.28
N GLU A 50 34.70 -14.76 -12.58
CA GLU A 50 34.66 -13.40 -13.13
C GLU A 50 33.38 -12.67 -12.67
N LEU A 51 32.21 -13.28 -12.82
CA LEU A 51 30.92 -12.73 -12.38
C LEU A 51 30.86 -12.46 -10.86
N ARG A 52 31.54 -13.28 -10.03
CA ARG A 52 31.73 -12.98 -8.60
C ARG A 52 32.68 -11.79 -8.39
N SER A 53 33.78 -11.72 -9.14
CA SER A 53 34.80 -10.66 -8.98
C SER A 53 34.28 -9.26 -9.30
N VAL A 54 33.30 -9.14 -10.21
CA VAL A 54 32.62 -7.87 -10.55
C VAL A 54 31.35 -7.61 -9.71
N GLY A 55 31.04 -8.49 -8.74
CA GLY A 55 29.89 -8.30 -7.84
C GLY A 55 28.51 -8.60 -8.44
N ILE A 56 28.43 -9.25 -9.60
CA ILE A 56 27.14 -9.71 -10.18
C ILE A 56 26.60 -10.91 -9.38
N PHE A 57 27.48 -11.71 -8.79
CA PHE A 57 27.14 -12.79 -7.87
C PHE A 57 27.79 -12.59 -6.51
N ASP A 58 26.96 -12.49 -5.46
CA ASP A 58 27.39 -12.35 -4.06
C ASP A 58 26.84 -13.47 -3.16
N GLU A 59 27.27 -13.47 -1.90
CA GLU A 59 26.73 -14.38 -0.88
C GLU A 59 25.45 -13.88 -0.21
N GLY A 60 25.04 -12.63 -0.42
CA GLY A 60 23.99 -11.95 0.33
C GLY A 60 22.66 -12.68 0.26
N ASN A 61 22.25 -13.11 -0.94
CA ASN A 61 21.03 -13.92 -1.14
C ASN A 61 21.12 -15.30 -0.46
N PHE A 62 22.30 -15.94 -0.48
CA PHE A 62 22.50 -17.24 0.19
C PHE A 62 22.48 -17.10 1.71
N GLN A 63 23.18 -16.12 2.29
CA GLN A 63 23.16 -15.82 3.71
C GLN A 63 21.74 -15.44 4.18
N PHE A 64 21.02 -14.64 3.39
CA PHE A 64 19.63 -14.24 3.64
C PHE A 64 18.66 -15.43 3.70
N LYS A 65 18.80 -16.44 2.84
CA LYS A 65 17.98 -17.67 2.94
C LYS A 65 18.42 -18.56 4.11
N ASN A 66 19.72 -18.64 4.39
CA ASN A 66 20.25 -19.47 5.47
C ASN A 66 19.89 -18.99 6.89
N LYS A 67 19.42 -17.75 7.08
CA LYS A 67 18.98 -17.24 8.40
C LYS A 67 17.85 -18.08 9.03
N PHE A 68 17.05 -18.78 8.21
CA PHE A 68 15.99 -19.69 8.66
C PHE A 68 16.48 -21.12 8.98
N ARG A 69 17.79 -21.38 8.88
CA ARG A 69 18.44 -22.70 9.04
C ARG A 69 17.84 -23.84 8.18
N PRO A 70 17.62 -23.64 6.86
CA PRO A 70 17.21 -24.72 5.96
C PRO A 70 18.32 -25.77 5.79
N THR A 71 17.93 -26.99 5.43
CA THR A 71 18.87 -28.01 4.94
C THR A 71 19.21 -27.72 3.48
N ASN A 72 20.47 -27.37 3.18
CA ASN A 72 20.92 -27.11 1.82
C ASN A 72 21.25 -28.42 1.08
N SER A 73 20.51 -28.71 0.01
CA SER A 73 20.81 -29.79 -0.94
C SER A 73 21.54 -29.24 -2.16
N THR A 74 22.67 -29.84 -2.53
CA THR A 74 23.40 -29.45 -3.75
C THR A 74 22.81 -30.16 -4.96
N ILE A 75 22.58 -29.41 -6.04
CA ILE A 75 22.15 -29.91 -7.35
C ILE A 75 23.29 -29.62 -8.33
N TYR A 76 23.64 -30.59 -9.18
CA TYR A 76 24.66 -30.45 -10.21
C TYR A 76 23.99 -30.32 -11.58
N LEU A 77 24.45 -29.36 -12.38
CA LEU A 77 24.17 -29.31 -13.81
C LEU A 77 25.30 -30.07 -14.52
N CYS A 78 24.94 -31.10 -15.29
CA CYS A 78 25.87 -31.97 -15.99
C CYS A 78 25.53 -31.95 -17.49
N GLN A 79 26.57 -31.99 -18.34
CA GLN A 79 26.48 -32.22 -19.78
C GLN A 79 27.35 -33.43 -20.13
N PRO A 80 27.05 -34.19 -21.21
CA PRO A 80 27.96 -35.20 -21.75
C PRO A 80 29.31 -34.58 -22.18
N ASP A 81 30.38 -35.37 -22.15
CA ASP A 81 31.73 -34.90 -22.53
C ASP A 81 31.95 -34.91 -24.06
N ASP A 82 31.09 -35.62 -24.79
CA ASP A 82 31.03 -35.72 -26.25
C ASP A 82 30.08 -34.72 -26.93
N GLU A 83 29.31 -33.93 -26.16
CA GLU A 83 28.43 -32.89 -26.68
C GLU A 83 29.07 -31.50 -26.76
N ARG A 84 28.49 -30.62 -27.59
CA ARG A 84 28.94 -29.23 -27.73
C ARG A 84 28.57 -28.46 -26.45
N ARG A 85 29.60 -28.03 -25.71
CA ARG A 85 29.45 -27.29 -24.45
C ARG A 85 28.59 -26.03 -24.58
N SER A 86 27.60 -25.89 -23.71
CA SER A 86 26.79 -24.67 -23.58
C SER A 86 27.56 -23.55 -22.90
N ALA A 87 27.37 -22.30 -23.32
CA ALA A 87 28.04 -21.17 -22.67
C ALA A 87 27.41 -20.86 -21.30
N VAL A 88 28.22 -20.37 -20.37
CA VAL A 88 27.79 -20.02 -19.00
C VAL A 88 26.66 -18.99 -19.02
N ALA A 89 26.73 -18.02 -19.94
CA ALA A 89 25.72 -16.99 -20.12
C ALA A 89 24.36 -17.58 -20.54
N ASP A 90 24.34 -18.51 -21.51
CA ASP A 90 23.12 -19.13 -22.01
C ASP A 90 22.41 -19.94 -20.92
N VAL A 91 23.19 -20.69 -20.11
CA VAL A 91 22.68 -21.46 -18.97
C VAL A 91 22.12 -20.52 -17.90
N ILE A 92 22.76 -19.38 -17.61
CA ILE A 92 22.25 -18.38 -16.68
C ILE A 92 20.97 -17.73 -17.22
N LEU A 93 20.91 -17.37 -18.51
CA LEU A 93 19.75 -16.75 -19.16
C LEU A 93 18.53 -17.67 -19.16
N MET A 94 18.71 -18.94 -19.56
CA MET A 94 17.67 -19.98 -19.53
C MET A 94 17.05 -20.14 -18.12
N ILE A 95 17.88 -20.04 -17.07
CA ILE A 95 17.45 -20.16 -15.67
C ILE A 95 16.79 -18.86 -15.16
N ALA A 96 17.27 -17.70 -15.60
CA ALA A 96 16.77 -16.39 -15.17
C ALA A 96 15.51 -15.94 -15.93
N SER A 97 15.22 -16.52 -17.10
CA SER A 97 14.09 -16.15 -17.95
C SER A 97 13.66 -17.35 -18.83
N PRO A 98 12.98 -18.36 -18.24
CA PRO A 98 12.62 -19.59 -18.95
C PRO A 98 11.61 -19.40 -20.09
N ASP A 99 10.89 -18.27 -20.10
CA ASP A 99 9.93 -17.90 -21.15
C ASP A 99 10.57 -17.15 -22.33
N LEU A 100 11.90 -16.95 -22.33
CA LEU A 100 12.63 -16.53 -23.53
C LEU A 100 12.89 -17.77 -24.40
N ASP A 101 12.21 -17.87 -25.54
CA ASP A 101 12.51 -18.84 -26.59
C ASP A 101 13.99 -18.74 -27.01
N THR A 102 14.82 -19.67 -26.52
CA THR A 102 16.25 -19.79 -26.84
C THR A 102 16.46 -20.37 -28.24
N THR A 103 15.88 -19.68 -29.23
CA THR A 103 16.03 -19.95 -30.65
C THR A 103 17.47 -19.64 -31.10
N ALA A 104 18.30 -20.68 -31.15
CA ALA A 104 19.53 -20.64 -31.92
C ALA A 104 19.18 -20.30 -33.40
N PRO A 105 19.85 -19.33 -34.03
CA PRO A 105 19.37 -18.77 -35.29
C PRO A 105 19.76 -19.63 -36.50
N GLU A 106 18.85 -20.50 -36.95
CA GLU A 106 19.01 -21.25 -38.20
C GLU A 106 17.68 -21.45 -38.97
N ALA A 107 17.76 -21.24 -40.29
CA ALA A 107 16.77 -21.53 -41.35
C ALA A 107 15.31 -21.02 -41.24
N LEU A 108 14.92 -20.20 -42.22
CA LEU A 108 13.53 -20.07 -42.70
C LEU A 108 13.20 -21.27 -43.60
N ASP A 109 11.98 -21.83 -43.52
CA ASP A 109 11.21 -22.31 -44.69
C ASP A 109 9.74 -22.64 -44.33
N ASP A 110 8.85 -22.39 -45.30
CA ASP A 110 7.46 -22.82 -45.54
C ASP A 110 6.29 -22.77 -44.50
N LEU A 111 5.15 -22.27 -45.01
CA LEU A 111 3.75 -22.27 -44.53
C LEU A 111 2.88 -23.14 -45.49
N PRO A 112 1.53 -23.35 -45.38
CA PRO A 112 0.48 -22.74 -44.52
C PRO A 112 -0.39 -23.84 -43.81
N ALA A 113 -1.72 -23.83 -43.54
CA ALA A 113 -2.87 -22.96 -43.86
C ALA A 113 -4.13 -23.25 -42.99
N THR A 114 -5.14 -22.33 -43.03
CA THR A 114 -6.60 -22.55 -42.83
C THR A 114 -7.13 -23.05 -41.45
N SER A 115 -8.36 -22.74 -40.97
CA SER A 115 -9.39 -21.74 -41.31
C SER A 115 -10.56 -21.71 -40.29
N ASN A 116 -11.24 -20.56 -40.11
CA ASN A 116 -12.68 -20.27 -39.78
C ASN A 116 -13.53 -21.33 -39.00
N SER A 117 -14.44 -20.96 -38.07
CA SER A 117 -15.65 -20.17 -38.36
C SER A 117 -16.51 -19.74 -37.14
N ASN A 118 -17.46 -18.81 -37.38
CA ASN A 118 -18.42 -18.20 -36.42
C ASN A 118 -19.53 -19.13 -35.89
N SER A 119 -20.22 -18.72 -34.81
CA SER A 119 -21.68 -18.47 -34.85
C SER A 119 -22.19 -17.65 -33.63
N ASN A 120 -23.43 -17.16 -33.69
CA ASN A 120 -24.00 -16.08 -32.86
C ASN A 120 -25.50 -16.36 -32.61
N SER A 121 -26.10 -15.96 -31.48
CA SER A 121 -27.54 -15.61 -31.38
C SER A 121 -27.98 -15.05 -30.00
N LYS A 122 -29.11 -14.35 -29.98
CA LYS A 122 -29.82 -13.75 -28.82
C LYS A 122 -31.33 -13.96 -28.97
N SER A 123 -32.11 -13.88 -27.87
CA SER A 123 -33.48 -13.36 -27.89
C SER A 123 -34.06 -13.09 -26.48
N ASP A 124 -34.74 -11.94 -26.31
CA ASP A 124 -35.45 -11.52 -25.09
C ASP A 124 -36.88 -12.10 -24.95
N SER A 125 -37.50 -11.98 -23.76
CA SER A 125 -38.88 -11.42 -23.60
C SER A 125 -39.35 -11.29 -22.13
N LYS A 126 -40.48 -10.59 -21.90
CA LYS A 126 -40.94 -10.03 -20.61
C LYS A 126 -42.13 -10.74 -19.94
N ALA A 127 -42.38 -10.41 -18.66
CA ALA A 127 -43.48 -10.89 -17.81
C ALA A 127 -44.70 -9.92 -17.72
N PRO A 128 -45.80 -10.31 -17.02
CA PRO A 128 -46.82 -9.40 -16.49
C PRO A 128 -47.05 -9.49 -14.95
N VAL A 129 -47.90 -8.62 -14.40
CA VAL A 129 -48.00 -8.26 -12.95
C VAL A 129 -49.43 -8.46 -12.36
N ARG A 130 -49.55 -8.71 -11.04
CA ARG A 130 -50.77 -8.52 -10.20
C ARG A 130 -50.44 -8.11 -8.75
N THR A 131 -51.45 -7.67 -8.00
CA THR A 131 -51.40 -7.08 -6.62
C THR A 131 -52.62 -7.56 -5.78
N ALA A 132 -52.92 -7.20 -4.51
CA ALA A 132 -52.41 -6.17 -3.59
C ALA A 132 -52.72 -6.48 -2.09
N ALA A 133 -52.08 -5.73 -1.17
CA ALA A 133 -52.49 -5.46 0.23
C ALA A 133 -52.44 -6.66 1.25
N PRO A 134 -52.62 -6.45 2.58
CA PRO A 134 -51.57 -5.89 3.45
C PRO A 134 -51.34 -6.63 4.80
N GLU A 135 -50.17 -6.37 5.43
CA GLU A 135 -49.77 -6.75 6.82
C GLU A 135 -49.65 -8.27 7.15
N PRO A 136 -48.98 -8.70 8.25
CA PRO A 136 -48.38 -7.94 9.37
C PRO A 136 -46.84 -8.09 9.50
N ALA A 137 -46.30 -7.68 10.66
CA ALA A 137 -44.87 -7.67 10.97
C ALA A 137 -44.19 -9.05 10.93
N ALA A 138 -42.95 -9.10 10.41
CA ALA A 138 -42.20 -10.33 10.21
C ALA A 138 -41.37 -10.74 11.44
N ALA A 139 -41.32 -12.06 11.68
CA ALA A 139 -40.41 -12.72 12.61
C ALA A 139 -38.93 -12.59 12.17
N PRO A 140 -37.93 -12.85 13.05
CA PRO A 140 -36.52 -12.90 12.65
C PRO A 140 -36.30 -13.83 11.44
N ALA A 141 -35.50 -13.36 10.49
CA ALA A 141 -35.28 -14.07 9.24
C ALA A 141 -34.58 -15.43 9.46
N PRO A 142 -35.00 -16.51 8.76
CA PRO A 142 -34.27 -17.77 8.80
C PRO A 142 -32.90 -17.61 8.15
N GLU A 143 -31.91 -18.37 8.64
CA GLU A 143 -30.59 -18.43 8.01
C GLU A 143 -30.72 -18.87 6.54
N ARG A 144 -30.12 -18.10 5.63
CA ARG A 144 -30.08 -18.47 4.22
C ARG A 144 -29.19 -19.71 4.06
N PRO A 145 -29.66 -20.81 3.42
CA PRO A 145 -28.80 -21.94 3.15
C PRO A 145 -27.65 -21.51 2.23
N VAL A 146 -26.42 -21.83 2.64
CA VAL A 146 -25.22 -21.58 1.83
C VAL A 146 -25.30 -22.40 0.54
N PRO A 147 -25.05 -21.81 -0.66
CA PRO A 147 -25.06 -22.57 -1.90
C PRO A 147 -23.97 -23.65 -1.92
N ALA A 148 -24.37 -24.91 -1.76
CA ALA A 148 -23.51 -26.07 -1.97
C ALA A 148 -23.11 -26.15 -3.45
N GLY A 149 -21.92 -25.65 -3.77
CA GLY A 149 -21.46 -25.44 -5.15
C GLY A 149 -20.39 -24.36 -5.30
N ALA A 150 -20.24 -23.48 -4.31
CA ALA A 150 -19.04 -22.65 -4.19
C ALA A 150 -17.84 -23.55 -3.79
N ALA A 151 -17.07 -24.00 -4.77
CA ALA A 151 -15.75 -24.56 -4.52
C ALA A 151 -14.89 -23.55 -3.74
N ALA A 152 -13.89 -24.04 -3.01
CA ALA A 152 -12.81 -23.17 -2.55
C ALA A 152 -12.26 -22.40 -3.77
N PRO A 153 -11.97 -21.10 -3.64
CA PRO A 153 -11.43 -20.35 -4.76
C PRO A 153 -10.13 -21.02 -5.18
N GLN A 154 -10.13 -21.63 -6.37
CA GLN A 154 -8.90 -21.94 -7.09
C GLN A 154 -8.07 -20.65 -7.07
N PRO A 155 -6.78 -20.68 -6.67
CA PRO A 155 -5.93 -19.51 -6.84
C PRO A 155 -6.01 -19.17 -8.33
N ALA A 156 -6.57 -18.01 -8.65
CA ALA A 156 -6.98 -17.72 -10.01
C ALA A 156 -5.76 -17.87 -10.92
N GLY A 157 -5.79 -18.91 -11.76
CA GLY A 157 -4.74 -19.16 -12.74
C GLY A 157 -4.63 -17.88 -13.56
N SER A 158 -3.50 -17.20 -13.41
CA SER A 158 -3.41 -15.76 -13.67
C SER A 158 -4.00 -15.41 -15.02
N ASP A 159 -5.05 -14.58 -15.03
CA ASP A 159 -5.55 -13.96 -16.26
C ASP A 159 -4.42 -13.12 -16.85
N SER A 160 -3.67 -13.71 -17.77
CA SER A 160 -2.51 -13.08 -18.43
C SER A 160 -2.92 -11.86 -19.23
N ALA A 161 -4.20 -11.78 -19.61
CA ALA A 161 -4.88 -10.58 -20.11
C ALA A 161 -4.74 -9.34 -19.20
N HIS A 162 -4.52 -9.53 -17.89
CA HIS A 162 -4.32 -8.49 -16.89
C HIS A 162 -2.87 -8.41 -16.37
N GLY A 163 -1.92 -9.16 -16.97
CA GLY A 163 -0.48 -9.02 -16.71
C GLY A 163 -0.07 -9.17 -15.24
N HIS A 164 -0.79 -9.97 -14.45
CA HIS A 164 -0.63 -10.12 -13.00
C HIS A 164 -0.80 -8.82 -12.17
N ASN A 165 -1.28 -7.72 -12.77
CA ASN A 165 -1.45 -6.43 -12.08
C ASN A 165 -2.90 -6.27 -11.56
N PRO A 166 -3.15 -6.37 -10.24
CA PRO A 166 -4.50 -6.33 -9.68
C PRO A 166 -5.20 -4.98 -9.88
N ILE A 167 -4.45 -3.89 -10.09
CA ILE A 167 -5.00 -2.55 -10.37
C ILE A 167 -5.73 -2.52 -11.73
N THR A 168 -5.44 -3.46 -12.62
CA THR A 168 -6.09 -3.55 -13.95
C THR A 168 -7.33 -4.45 -13.96
N LEU A 169 -7.66 -5.12 -12.86
CA LEU A 169 -8.84 -5.97 -12.77
C LEU A 169 -10.11 -5.10 -12.67
N PRO A 170 -11.19 -5.42 -13.41
CA PRO A 170 -12.47 -4.74 -13.22
C PRO A 170 -13.06 -5.11 -11.85
N THR A 171 -13.58 -4.13 -11.11
CA THR A 171 -14.15 -4.33 -9.76
C THR A 171 -15.23 -5.43 -9.72
N SER A 172 -15.93 -5.68 -10.83
CA SER A 172 -16.92 -6.77 -10.96
C SER A 172 -16.33 -8.18 -10.93
N ALA A 173 -15.02 -8.35 -11.15
CA ALA A 173 -14.30 -9.61 -10.99
C ALA A 173 -13.72 -9.80 -9.57
N VAL A 174 -13.70 -8.73 -8.76
CA VAL A 174 -13.06 -8.72 -7.44
C VAL A 174 -14.11 -8.99 -6.35
N ARG A 175 -14.05 -10.16 -5.71
CA ARG A 175 -15.02 -10.57 -4.67
C ARG A 175 -14.94 -9.72 -3.39
N PHE A 176 -13.74 -9.30 -3.03
CA PHE A 176 -13.45 -8.46 -1.86
C PHE A 176 -12.40 -7.44 -2.31
N ASP A 177 -12.86 -6.22 -2.61
CA ASP A 177 -11.94 -5.14 -2.97
C ASP A 177 -11.35 -4.53 -1.70
N LEU A 178 -10.02 -4.47 -1.66
CA LEU A 178 -9.20 -3.95 -0.56
C LEU A 178 -8.10 -3.02 -1.11
N ILE A 179 -8.24 -2.53 -2.35
CA ILE A 179 -7.23 -1.67 -2.99
C ILE A 179 -7.11 -0.29 -2.33
N THR A 180 -8.21 0.22 -1.77
CA THR A 180 -8.26 1.51 -1.07
C THR A 180 -9.46 1.57 -0.12
N ASP A 181 -9.32 2.37 0.93
CA ASP A 181 -10.38 2.84 1.81
C ASP A 181 -10.96 4.20 1.37
N SER A 182 -10.45 4.81 0.30
CA SER A 182 -10.88 6.13 -0.18
C SER A 182 -12.28 6.10 -0.81
N TRP A 183 -13.28 6.64 -0.09
CA TRP A 183 -14.67 6.75 -0.58
C TRP A 183 -14.79 7.64 -1.83
N ALA A 184 -13.79 8.46 -2.14
CA ALA A 184 -13.77 9.28 -3.37
C ALA A 184 -13.42 8.46 -4.63
N GLU A 185 -12.71 7.34 -4.48
CA GLU A 185 -12.27 6.47 -5.58
C GLU A 185 -13.13 5.17 -5.68
N LEU A 186 -13.89 4.82 -4.62
CA LEU A 186 -14.67 3.58 -4.53
C LEU A 186 -16.05 3.64 -5.21
N ALA A 187 -16.16 3.08 -6.42
CA ALA A 187 -17.41 2.96 -7.18
C ALA A 187 -18.41 1.87 -6.69
N THR A 188 -18.43 1.56 -5.38
CA THR A 188 -19.33 0.51 -4.84
C THR A 188 -20.80 0.97 -4.83
N PRO A 189 -21.80 0.05 -4.86
CA PRO A 189 -23.21 0.44 -4.80
C PRO A 189 -23.57 1.25 -3.54
N ALA A 190 -22.98 0.93 -2.39
CA ALA A 190 -23.24 1.62 -1.13
C ALA A 190 -22.67 3.05 -1.12
N VAL A 191 -21.45 3.26 -1.64
CA VAL A 191 -20.87 4.60 -1.80
C VAL A 191 -21.67 5.40 -2.83
N THR A 192 -22.02 4.79 -3.97
CA THR A 192 -22.82 5.42 -5.04
C THR A 192 -24.18 5.89 -4.52
N GLU A 193 -24.91 5.03 -3.79
CA GLU A 193 -26.19 5.40 -3.18
C GLU A 193 -26.03 6.49 -2.11
N ARG A 194 -24.99 6.40 -1.27
CA ARG A 194 -24.71 7.41 -0.24
C ARG A 194 -24.41 8.77 -0.86
N MET A 195 -23.59 8.82 -1.91
CA MET A 195 -23.24 10.05 -2.62
C MET A 195 -24.45 10.64 -3.37
N ALA A 196 -25.32 9.81 -3.95
CA ALA A 196 -26.57 10.28 -4.55
C ALA A 196 -27.47 10.96 -3.51
N ARG A 197 -27.71 10.32 -2.36
CA ARG A 197 -28.50 10.89 -1.25
C ARG A 197 -27.88 12.17 -0.66
N LEU A 198 -26.55 12.25 -0.58
CA LEU A 198 -25.84 13.46 -0.13
C LEU A 198 -25.95 14.59 -1.16
N THR A 199 -25.91 14.28 -2.46
CA THR A 199 -26.10 15.25 -3.55
C THR A 199 -27.52 15.81 -3.55
N GLU A 200 -28.52 14.95 -3.37
CA GLU A 200 -29.94 15.36 -3.25
C GLU A 200 -30.15 16.26 -2.03
N ALA A 201 -29.58 15.91 -0.87
CA ALA A 201 -29.64 16.74 0.33
C ALA A 201 -28.91 18.09 0.18
N ALA A 202 -27.80 18.13 -0.58
CA ALA A 202 -27.04 19.35 -0.86
C ALA A 202 -27.69 20.25 -1.93
N ALA A 203 -28.54 19.70 -2.80
CA ALA A 203 -29.15 20.45 -3.91
C ALA A 203 -30.10 21.59 -3.47
N GLY A 204 -30.50 21.63 -2.20
CA GLY A 204 -31.26 22.73 -1.58
C GLY A 204 -30.42 23.68 -0.71
N VAL A 205 -29.09 23.52 -0.64
CA VAL A 205 -28.20 24.31 0.21
C VAL A 205 -27.52 25.41 -0.61
N GLU A 206 -28.14 26.58 -0.68
CA GLU A 206 -27.45 27.77 -1.20
C GLU A 206 -26.39 28.25 -0.21
N LEU A 207 -25.11 28.22 -0.62
CA LEU A 207 -24.01 28.84 0.12
C LEU A 207 -24.08 30.36 -0.03
N GLY A 208 -24.92 30.98 0.79
CA GLY A 208 -25.01 32.43 0.94
C GLY A 208 -23.78 33.03 1.64
N ALA A 209 -23.85 34.33 1.95
CA ALA A 209 -22.75 35.07 2.58
C ALA A 209 -22.36 34.57 4.00
N GLU A 210 -23.18 33.72 4.62
CA GLU A 210 -22.91 33.08 5.92
C GLU A 210 -22.02 31.82 5.80
N GLY A 211 -21.75 31.34 4.57
CA GLY A 211 -20.81 30.26 4.30
C GLY A 211 -21.32 28.85 4.62
N LEU A 212 -20.41 27.95 4.99
CA LEU A 212 -20.73 26.59 5.43
C LEU A 212 -21.26 26.60 6.88
N PRO A 213 -22.27 25.78 7.22
CA PRO A 213 -22.72 25.65 8.60
C PRO A 213 -21.58 25.21 9.54
N ARG A 214 -21.33 25.96 10.62
CA ARG A 214 -20.28 25.60 11.60
C ARG A 214 -20.58 24.23 12.21
N VAL A 215 -19.58 23.34 12.17
CA VAL A 215 -19.65 22.00 12.75
C VAL A 215 -18.78 21.98 14.01
N PRO A 216 -19.28 21.53 15.18
CA PRO A 216 -18.54 21.67 16.46
C PRO A 216 -17.20 20.93 16.60
N TRP A 217 -16.78 20.16 15.59
CA TRP A 217 -15.45 19.53 15.53
C TRP A 217 -14.54 20.14 14.45
N LEU A 218 -15.02 21.14 13.69
CA LEU A 218 -14.32 21.85 12.63
C LEU A 218 -14.50 23.37 12.83
N ASP A 219 -14.19 23.87 14.02
CA ASP A 219 -14.45 25.26 14.45
C ASP A 219 -13.35 26.24 14.00
N PHE A 220 -12.96 26.15 12.72
CA PHE A 220 -12.03 27.09 12.09
C PHE A 220 -12.76 28.38 11.67
N GLU A 221 -12.04 29.51 11.61
CA GLU A 221 -12.61 30.79 11.18
C GLU A 221 -13.03 30.78 9.70
N CYS A 222 -12.26 30.08 8.85
CA CYS A 222 -12.54 29.91 7.44
C CYS A 222 -12.58 28.40 7.09
N VAL A 223 -13.58 27.99 6.29
CA VAL A 223 -13.69 26.63 5.76
C VAL A 223 -13.97 26.72 4.27
N VAL A 224 -13.06 26.19 3.45
CA VAL A 224 -13.17 26.18 1.98
C VAL A 224 -13.48 24.76 1.50
N PRO A 225 -14.68 24.49 0.93
CA PRO A 225 -14.98 23.17 0.39
C PRO A 225 -14.17 22.92 -0.89
N THR A 226 -13.68 21.69 -1.07
CA THR A 226 -12.99 21.26 -2.29
C THR A 226 -13.48 19.87 -2.74
N PRO A 227 -13.29 19.48 -4.02
CA PRO A 227 -13.76 18.18 -4.51
C PRO A 227 -13.01 16.96 -3.95
N SER A 228 -11.82 17.12 -3.38
CA SER A 228 -10.97 16.04 -2.86
C SER A 228 -9.81 16.57 -2.01
N GLY A 229 -9.24 15.74 -1.13
CA GLY A 229 -8.04 16.06 -0.34
C GLY A 229 -6.92 16.65 -1.19
N ARG A 230 -6.55 15.98 -2.28
CA ARG A 230 -5.57 16.44 -3.28
C ARG A 230 -5.84 17.84 -3.84
N THR A 231 -7.10 18.27 -3.88
CA THR A 231 -7.45 19.63 -4.29
C THR A 231 -7.23 20.66 -3.17
N ALA A 232 -7.50 20.30 -1.91
CA ALA A 232 -7.13 21.11 -0.75
C ALA A 232 -5.61 21.20 -0.55
N GLU A 233 -4.88 20.09 -0.67
CA GLU A 233 -3.41 20.02 -0.65
C GLU A 233 -2.80 21.00 -1.67
N ALA A 234 -3.24 20.90 -2.94
CA ALA A 234 -2.77 21.76 -4.01
C ALA A 234 -3.18 23.24 -3.81
N LEU A 235 -4.36 23.51 -3.26
CA LEU A 235 -4.83 24.87 -2.96
C LEU A 235 -4.01 25.51 -1.84
N LEU A 236 -3.72 24.79 -0.76
CA LEU A 236 -2.86 25.23 0.34
C LEU A 236 -1.45 25.59 -0.17
N CYS A 237 -0.82 24.68 -0.92
CA CYS A 237 0.55 24.85 -1.40
C CYS A 237 0.67 26.05 -2.38
N ARG A 238 -0.34 26.25 -3.24
CA ARG A 238 -0.39 27.36 -4.21
C ARG A 238 -0.65 28.71 -3.54
N SER A 239 -1.60 28.75 -2.59
CA SER A 239 -2.04 29.96 -1.89
C SER A 239 -1.10 30.42 -0.78
N TRP A 240 -0.02 29.68 -0.52
CA TRP A 240 0.92 29.99 0.56
C TRP A 240 1.49 31.41 0.46
N PRO A 241 1.29 32.28 1.48
CA PRO A 241 1.63 33.70 1.40
C PRO A 241 3.10 33.99 1.77
N GLY A 242 3.79 33.06 2.43
CA GLY A 242 5.16 33.22 2.90
C GLY A 242 6.22 32.77 1.90
N ILE A 243 7.50 32.91 2.28
CA ILE A 243 8.60 32.28 1.56
C ILE A 243 8.42 30.75 1.67
N ARG A 244 8.54 30.06 0.53
CA ARG A 244 8.51 28.59 0.48
C ARG A 244 9.91 28.07 0.79
N GLN A 245 9.98 27.28 1.86
CA GLN A 245 11.18 26.80 2.53
C GLN A 245 10.91 25.34 2.91
N ALA A 246 11.50 24.85 3.99
CA ALA A 246 11.25 23.50 4.44
C ALA A 246 9.83 23.29 4.99
N VAL A 247 9.32 22.07 4.83
CA VAL A 247 8.09 21.60 5.45
C VAL A 247 8.40 20.35 6.24
N VAL A 248 8.25 20.43 7.56
CA VAL A 248 8.71 19.41 8.51
C VAL A 248 7.55 18.49 8.88
N HIS A 249 7.68 17.17 8.64
CA HIS A 249 6.52 16.27 8.67
C HIS A 249 6.78 14.87 9.26
N ASN A 250 5.73 14.15 9.67
CA ASN A 250 5.81 12.76 10.13
C ASN A 250 6.04 11.76 8.99
N GLY A 251 5.24 11.84 7.92
CA GLY A 251 5.22 10.82 6.87
C GLY A 251 4.15 11.06 5.81
N LEU A 252 3.99 12.30 5.34
CA LEU A 252 2.85 12.70 4.51
C LEU A 252 2.62 11.79 3.29
N PHE A 253 1.36 11.53 3.00
CA PHE A 253 0.92 10.80 1.83
C PHE A 253 1.47 11.43 0.52
N PRO A 254 1.80 10.62 -0.52
CA PRO A 254 2.54 11.13 -1.67
C PRO A 254 1.89 12.27 -2.46
N THR A 255 0.56 12.43 -2.43
CA THR A 255 -0.12 13.54 -3.12
C THR A 255 0.25 14.90 -2.51
N LEU A 256 0.40 14.97 -1.19
CA LEU A 256 0.81 16.19 -0.49
C LEU A 256 2.32 16.41 -0.67
N LEU A 257 3.15 15.37 -0.59
CA LEU A 257 4.58 15.48 -0.90
C LEU A 257 4.85 16.00 -2.32
N MET A 258 4.09 15.52 -3.32
CA MET A 258 4.16 16.04 -4.69
C MET A 258 3.64 17.48 -4.76
N SER A 259 2.52 17.81 -4.11
CA SER A 259 1.97 19.18 -4.07
C SER A 259 2.94 20.18 -3.44
N LEU A 260 3.71 19.76 -2.43
CA LEU A 260 4.77 20.55 -1.81
C LEU A 260 5.93 20.79 -2.79
N ALA A 261 6.46 19.73 -3.41
CA ALA A 261 7.56 19.81 -4.36
C ALA A 261 7.20 20.68 -5.60
N ASP A 262 6.01 20.47 -6.19
CA ASP A 262 5.49 21.22 -7.35
C ASP A 262 5.38 22.73 -7.09
N ASN A 263 5.19 23.14 -5.83
CA ASN A 263 5.11 24.55 -5.45
C ASN A 263 6.45 25.14 -4.96
N GLY A 264 7.50 24.33 -4.85
CA GLY A 264 8.85 24.76 -4.43
C GLY A 264 9.08 24.76 -2.92
N PHE A 265 8.39 23.89 -2.16
CA PHE A 265 8.76 23.58 -0.77
C PHE A 265 9.78 22.44 -0.72
N GLU A 266 10.53 22.35 0.39
CA GLU A 266 11.45 21.25 0.67
C GLU A 266 10.86 20.33 1.76
N PRO A 267 10.15 19.24 1.42
CA PRO A 267 9.60 18.31 2.41
C PRO A 267 10.73 17.57 3.13
N VAL A 268 10.68 17.53 4.47
CA VAL A 268 11.62 16.78 5.32
C VAL A 268 10.91 16.03 6.43
N ALA A 269 11.17 14.73 6.48
CA ALA A 269 10.68 13.84 7.52
C ALA A 269 11.35 14.11 8.88
N LEU A 270 10.56 14.03 9.94
CA LEU A 270 10.94 14.13 11.34
C LEU A 270 11.69 12.89 11.86
N SER A 271 11.76 11.82 11.07
CA SER A 271 12.44 10.58 11.43
C SER A 271 12.93 9.84 10.21
N ASP A 272 14.13 9.28 10.34
CA ASP A 272 14.67 8.27 9.44
C ASP A 272 13.82 6.99 9.59
N CYS A 273 13.43 6.34 8.48
CA CYS A 273 12.33 5.34 8.42
C CYS A 273 12.69 3.95 9.02
N ARG A 274 13.25 3.92 10.23
CA ARG A 274 13.85 2.74 10.86
C ARG A 274 12.84 1.91 11.69
N PRO A 275 13.03 0.58 11.82
CA PRO A 275 11.87 -0.31 11.82
C PRO A 275 11.28 -0.64 13.20
N VAL A 276 10.13 -0.05 13.53
CA VAL A 276 9.08 -0.62 14.39
C VAL A 276 9.61 -1.35 15.65
N THR A 277 10.37 -0.65 16.49
CA THR A 277 10.74 -1.09 17.86
C THR A 277 9.95 -0.37 18.94
N ARG A 278 9.23 0.71 18.60
CA ARG A 278 8.29 1.38 19.52
C ARG A 278 7.07 0.48 19.75
N THR A 279 7.08 -0.23 20.89
CA THR A 279 5.94 -1.01 21.39
C THR A 279 4.90 -0.08 22.00
N GLY A 280 3.97 0.39 21.18
CA GLY A 280 2.86 1.23 21.60
C GLY A 280 1.91 1.54 20.44
N PRO A 281 0.66 1.97 20.73
CA PRO A 281 -0.34 2.27 19.71
C PRO A 281 0.05 3.50 18.89
N PHE A 282 0.61 4.54 19.52
CA PHE A 282 0.94 5.80 18.87
C PHE A 282 2.31 5.81 18.17
N ARG A 283 2.47 6.69 17.17
CA ARG A 283 3.75 7.06 16.52
C ARG A 283 4.05 8.55 16.69
N ASP A 284 3.92 9.00 17.94
CA ASP A 284 4.22 10.36 18.39
C ASP A 284 5.55 10.90 17.85
N VAL A 285 5.51 12.14 17.37
CA VAL A 285 6.64 12.91 16.85
C VAL A 285 7.76 12.98 17.88
N ASP A 286 9.00 12.74 17.45
CA ASP A 286 10.18 13.07 18.24
C ASP A 286 10.34 14.60 18.28
N VAL A 287 9.88 15.18 19.40
CA VAL A 287 9.96 16.61 19.70
C VAL A 287 11.39 17.12 19.80
N THR A 288 12.37 16.26 20.08
CA THR A 288 13.80 16.59 20.10
C THR A 288 14.34 16.71 18.69
N ALA A 289 13.98 15.76 17.82
CA ALA A 289 14.28 15.84 16.39
C ALA A 289 13.63 17.06 15.73
N LEU A 290 12.36 17.36 16.08
CA LEU A 290 11.67 18.58 15.65
C LEU A 290 12.46 19.83 16.08
N GLN A 291 12.67 20.05 17.38
CA GLN A 291 13.37 21.24 17.89
C GLN A 291 14.76 21.41 17.26
N ARG A 292 15.48 20.31 17.05
CA ARG A 292 16.78 20.31 16.38
C ARG A 292 16.68 20.74 14.91
N ILE A 293 15.72 20.20 14.14
CA ILE A 293 15.48 20.63 12.74
C ILE A 293 15.08 22.11 12.68
N LEU A 294 14.26 22.61 13.61
CA LEU A 294 13.88 24.03 13.66
C LEU A 294 15.07 24.96 13.97
N ALA A 295 16.04 24.50 14.77
CA ALA A 295 17.19 25.29 15.20
C ALA A 295 18.40 25.23 14.23
N GLU A 296 18.65 24.06 13.61
CA GLU A 296 19.84 23.84 12.78
C GLU A 296 19.68 24.31 11.32
N ARG A 297 18.45 24.56 10.84
CA ARG A 297 18.19 24.64 9.40
C ARG A 297 18.50 26.00 8.76
N PRO A 298 19.47 26.07 7.81
CA PRO A 298 19.68 27.28 7.02
C PRO A 298 18.46 27.50 6.11
N GLY A 299 17.96 28.73 6.07
CA GLY A 299 16.79 29.07 5.24
C GLY A 299 15.44 28.69 5.85
N GLY A 300 15.37 28.28 7.13
CA GLY A 300 14.11 28.23 7.89
C GLY A 300 13.14 27.12 7.50
N VAL A 301 11.91 27.24 8.00
CA VAL A 301 10.80 26.27 7.85
C VAL A 301 9.52 27.08 7.64
N SER A 302 8.77 26.79 6.57
CA SER A 302 7.49 27.45 6.27
C SER A 302 6.38 26.97 7.21
N MET A 303 6.30 25.66 7.45
CA MET A 303 5.28 25.03 8.28
C MET A 303 5.73 23.67 8.81
N ILE A 304 5.14 23.25 9.92
CA ILE A 304 5.12 21.85 10.36
C ILE A 304 3.82 21.26 9.82
N CYS A 305 3.86 20.09 9.18
CA CYS A 305 2.68 19.46 8.61
C CYS A 305 2.60 18.00 9.07
N LEU A 306 1.54 17.63 9.78
CA LEU A 306 1.39 16.28 10.36
C LEU A 306 0.12 15.60 9.87
N GLU A 307 0.23 14.34 9.45
CA GLU A 307 -0.90 13.52 9.03
C GLU A 307 -1.48 12.69 10.19
N LEU A 308 -2.81 12.68 10.31
CA LEU A 308 -3.57 12.02 11.36
C LEU A 308 -4.64 11.08 10.77
N SER A 309 -4.57 9.76 10.94
CA SER A 309 -3.38 8.94 11.26
C SER A 309 -2.43 8.84 10.05
N ASP A 310 -1.13 8.70 10.28
CA ASP A 310 -0.08 8.64 9.25
C ASP A 310 -0.25 7.43 8.30
N ASN A 311 -0.75 7.66 7.07
CA ASN A 311 -0.99 6.62 6.08
C ASN A 311 0.31 5.94 5.63
N ALA A 312 1.36 6.70 5.33
CA ALA A 312 2.56 6.15 4.71
C ALA A 312 3.31 5.20 5.66
N GLN A 313 3.25 5.46 6.97
CA GLN A 313 3.81 4.59 8.01
C GLN A 313 2.86 3.45 8.44
N GLY A 314 1.67 3.32 7.83
CA GLY A 314 0.74 2.21 8.07
C GLY A 314 -0.49 2.52 8.93
N GLY A 315 -0.99 3.76 8.90
CA GLY A 315 -2.21 4.19 9.60
C GLY A 315 -2.01 4.48 11.09
N TYR A 316 -0.78 4.81 11.52
CA TYR A 316 -0.50 4.98 12.95
C TYR A 316 -0.97 6.34 13.50
N PRO A 317 -1.64 6.37 14.66
CA PRO A 317 -2.13 7.59 15.29
C PRO A 317 -1.02 8.36 16.03
N ILE A 318 -1.22 9.66 16.21
CA ILE A 318 -0.46 10.54 17.13
C ILE A 318 -1.32 10.81 18.37
N SER A 319 -0.72 10.78 19.57
CA SER A 319 -1.40 11.13 20.82
C SER A 319 -1.73 12.62 20.88
N LEU A 320 -2.88 12.96 21.47
CA LEU A 320 -3.31 14.33 21.71
C LEU A 320 -2.32 15.07 22.64
N ALA A 321 -1.71 14.35 23.58
CA ALA A 321 -0.62 14.87 24.41
C ALA A 321 0.61 15.29 23.58
N ASN A 322 1.07 14.44 22.63
CA ASN A 322 2.20 14.78 21.76
C ASN A 322 1.85 15.92 20.79
N LEU A 323 0.66 15.92 20.20
CA LEU A 323 0.23 16.95 19.26
C LEU A 323 0.15 18.34 19.92
N ARG A 324 -0.27 18.40 21.19
CA ARG A 324 -0.24 19.62 22.01
C ARG A 324 1.18 20.12 22.29
N GLU A 325 2.14 19.23 22.49
CA GLU A 325 3.56 19.60 22.66
C GLU A 325 4.18 20.08 21.34
N VAL A 326 3.87 19.44 20.20
CA VAL A 326 4.25 19.96 18.87
C VAL A 326 3.67 21.35 18.65
N ARG A 327 2.39 21.58 18.95
CA ARG A 327 1.75 22.91 18.87
C ARG A 327 2.46 23.94 19.76
N ARG A 328 2.85 23.57 20.99
CA ARG A 328 3.63 24.44 21.89
C ARG A 328 4.98 24.83 21.28
N ILE A 329 5.67 23.89 20.62
CA ILE A 329 6.95 24.13 19.93
C ILE A 329 6.76 25.02 18.69
N ALA A 330 5.73 24.74 17.89
CA ALA A 330 5.35 25.49 16.69
C ALA A 330 5.10 26.98 17.01
N VAL A 331 4.24 27.24 18.02
CA VAL A 331 3.96 28.60 18.53
C VAL A 331 5.21 29.29 19.04
N ALA A 332 6.08 28.59 19.80
CA ALA A 332 7.33 29.15 20.31
C ALA A 332 8.34 29.51 19.22
N ALA A 333 8.28 28.85 18.05
CA ALA A 333 9.10 29.13 16.89
C ALA A 333 8.47 30.14 15.91
N GLY A 334 7.18 30.50 16.08
CA GLY A 334 6.43 31.31 15.12
C GLY A 334 6.12 30.60 13.80
N ILE A 335 6.08 29.27 13.82
CA ILE A 335 5.85 28.40 12.65
C ILE A 335 4.44 27.80 12.75
N PRO A 336 3.61 27.86 11.70
CA PRO A 336 2.27 27.27 11.72
C PRO A 336 2.31 25.72 11.72
N LEU A 337 1.33 25.12 12.39
CA LEU A 337 1.08 23.68 12.42
C LEU A 337 -0.14 23.34 11.54
N VAL A 338 0.11 22.76 10.37
CA VAL A 338 -0.93 22.23 9.49
C VAL A 338 -1.17 20.76 9.83
N LEU A 339 -2.43 20.33 9.79
CA LEU A 339 -2.80 18.91 9.92
C LEU A 339 -3.41 18.40 8.62
N ASP A 340 -2.90 17.29 8.09
CA ASP A 340 -3.69 16.45 7.19
C ASP A 340 -4.64 15.61 8.06
N ALA A 341 -5.92 15.95 7.99
CA ALA A 341 -6.97 15.42 8.83
C ALA A 341 -7.69 14.19 8.22
N THR A 342 -7.17 13.59 7.14
CA THR A 342 -7.86 12.57 6.34
C THR A 342 -8.42 11.40 7.15
N ARG A 343 -7.76 10.98 8.24
CA ARG A 343 -8.25 9.94 9.18
C ARG A 343 -8.32 10.43 10.63
N ALA A 344 -8.59 11.72 10.84
CA ALA A 344 -8.60 12.32 12.19
C ALA A 344 -9.64 11.70 13.15
N LEU A 345 -10.73 11.12 12.63
CA LEU A 345 -11.70 10.36 13.42
C LEU A 345 -11.14 9.04 13.95
N GLU A 346 -10.30 8.35 13.18
CA GLU A 346 -9.64 7.11 13.60
C GLU A 346 -8.54 7.42 14.61
N ASN A 347 -7.73 8.45 14.35
CA ASN A 347 -6.76 8.97 15.30
C ASN A 347 -7.44 9.32 16.65
N ALA A 348 -8.61 9.98 16.61
CA ALA A 348 -9.39 10.28 17.80
C ALA A 348 -9.92 9.02 18.50
N ALA A 349 -10.28 7.96 17.78
CA ALA A 349 -10.70 6.69 18.37
C ALA A 349 -9.54 6.00 19.12
N PHE A 350 -8.34 5.90 18.50
CA PHE A 350 -7.14 5.38 19.17
C PHE A 350 -6.75 6.19 20.41
N VAL A 351 -6.92 7.53 20.37
CA VAL A 351 -6.73 8.40 21.53
C VAL A 351 -7.73 8.08 22.64
N VAL A 352 -9.04 7.97 22.34
CA VAL A 352 -10.07 7.59 23.34
C VAL A 352 -9.81 6.20 23.94
N GLU A 353 -9.33 5.24 23.15
CA GLU A 353 -9.07 3.89 23.65
C GLU A 353 -7.81 3.81 24.52
N HIS A 354 -6.68 4.40 24.07
CA HIS A 354 -5.37 4.11 24.65
C HIS A 354 -4.64 5.28 25.34
N GLU A 355 -5.04 6.54 25.15
CA GLU A 355 -4.37 7.65 25.84
C GLU A 355 -4.96 7.85 27.24
N GLU A 356 -4.12 7.84 28.27
CA GLU A 356 -4.57 7.90 29.67
C GLU A 356 -5.35 9.20 29.96
N GLY A 357 -6.57 9.05 30.50
CA GLY A 357 -7.47 10.16 30.81
C GLY A 357 -8.39 10.57 29.65
N GLN A 358 -8.28 9.93 28.48
CA GLN A 358 -9.20 10.15 27.35
C GLN A 358 -10.33 9.11 27.26
N GLN A 359 -10.26 8.05 28.08
CA GLN A 359 -11.25 6.96 28.10
C GLN A 359 -12.66 7.49 28.39
N GLY A 360 -13.64 7.01 27.61
CA GLY A 360 -15.05 7.41 27.73
C GLY A 360 -15.37 8.82 27.21
N ARG A 361 -14.40 9.57 26.67
CA ARG A 361 -14.68 10.80 25.91
C ARG A 361 -15.38 10.44 24.58
N SER A 362 -16.18 11.38 24.06
CA SER A 362 -16.75 11.25 22.72
C SER A 362 -15.66 11.46 21.66
N ILE A 363 -15.58 10.58 20.67
CA ILE A 363 -14.65 10.68 19.53
C ILE A 363 -14.71 12.08 18.91
N TRP A 364 -15.90 12.62 18.64
CA TRP A 364 -16.08 13.97 18.09
C TRP A 364 -15.46 15.09 18.94
N LYS A 365 -15.46 14.95 20.27
CA LYS A 365 -14.78 15.91 21.17
C LYS A 365 -13.27 15.75 21.14
N VAL A 366 -12.76 14.52 21.00
CA VAL A 366 -11.32 14.28 20.83
C VAL A 366 -10.84 14.72 19.44
N THR A 367 -11.65 14.58 18.39
CA THR A 367 -11.38 15.15 17.07
C THR A 367 -11.31 16.68 17.13
N ALA A 368 -12.23 17.33 17.85
CA ALA A 368 -12.18 18.77 18.10
C ALA A 368 -10.90 19.17 18.87
N ASP A 369 -10.55 18.45 19.94
CA ASP A 369 -9.31 18.66 20.70
C ASP A 369 -8.03 18.50 19.83
N LEU A 370 -8.01 17.56 18.88
CA LEU A 370 -6.90 17.33 17.94
C LEU A 370 -6.82 18.45 16.91
N LEU A 371 -7.94 18.78 16.24
CA LEU A 371 -7.96 19.80 15.19
C LEU A 371 -7.74 21.22 15.74
N ALA A 372 -8.14 21.49 16.98
CA ALA A 372 -7.82 22.73 17.70
C ALA A 372 -6.32 22.91 18.03
N THR A 373 -5.45 21.96 17.64
CA THR A 373 -3.99 22.17 17.66
C THR A 373 -3.45 22.79 16.37
N ALA A 374 -4.21 22.84 15.28
CA ALA A 374 -3.79 23.44 14.02
C ALA A 374 -3.77 24.98 14.03
N ASP A 375 -3.30 25.57 12.93
CA ASP A 375 -3.53 26.96 12.49
C ASP A 375 -4.46 26.99 11.26
#